data_AF-A0A078M4F5-F1
#
_entry.id   AF-A0A078M4F5-F1
#
_cell.length_a   1.000
_cell.length_b   1.000
_cell.length_c   1.000
_cell.angle_alpha   90.00
_cell.angle_beta   90.00
_cell.angle_gamma   90.00
#
_symmetry.space_group_name_H-M   'P 1'
#
loop_
_entity.id
_entity.type
_entity.pdbx_description
1 polymer ?
#
loop_
_entity_poly.entity_id
_entity_poly.type
_entity_poly.pdbx_seq_one_letter_code
_entity_poly.pdbx_strand_id
1 'polypeptide(L)'
;MKKVTLLSSLLVAGAAAFTGVNGTAQADEVEVNGAKTPWAAVVDEESDFDGDGWSDAGYSYDWMPQVQQDRIFELKDEQLAGEMTQAEYNERIAPIFDGEYALIERPGHNGYGGIKTDEDSLIAMAQYAPKTLDKTPLKDEPYNYSFVRDGYQFNFSYDGTYWNWSYYYTGGE
;
A
#
# COMPACT_ATOMS: atom_id res chain seq x y z
N MET A 1 -51.71 -42.13 -2.42
CA MET A 1 -50.94 -41.09 -3.15
C MET A 1 -50.86 -39.84 -2.29
N LYS A 2 -49.66 -39.43 -1.89
CA LYS A 2 -49.13 -38.03 -1.91
C LYS A 2 -47.76 -38.02 -1.23
N LYS A 3 -46.75 -37.58 -1.97
CA LYS A 3 -45.35 -37.40 -1.58
C LYS A 3 -45.21 -36.05 -0.86
N VAL A 4 -44.36 -35.97 0.17
CA VAL A 4 -43.85 -34.72 0.75
C VAL A 4 -42.39 -35.02 1.15
N THR A 5 -41.41 -34.85 0.25
CA THR A 5 -40.63 -33.63 -0.03
C THR A 5 -39.82 -33.12 1.17
N LEU A 6 -38.53 -33.48 1.16
CA LEU A 6 -37.42 -32.86 1.90
C LEU A 6 -37.03 -31.51 1.27
N LEU A 7 -36.19 -30.74 1.99
CA LEU A 7 -35.53 -29.44 1.68
C LEU A 7 -36.28 -28.22 2.27
N SER A 8 -35.66 -27.27 2.98
CA SER A 8 -34.25 -26.91 3.13
C SER A 8 -34.04 -26.27 4.51
N SER A 9 -33.00 -26.68 5.22
CA SER A 9 -32.45 -25.93 6.35
C SER A 9 -31.79 -24.64 5.85
N LEU A 10 -31.98 -23.60 6.65
CA LEU A 10 -31.56 -22.22 6.46
C LEU A 10 -30.09 -22.08 6.04
N LEU A 11 -29.85 -21.18 5.08
CA LEU A 11 -28.59 -20.46 4.96
C LEU A 11 -28.94 -18.97 4.97
N VAL A 12 -28.93 -18.37 6.17
CA VAL A 12 -28.91 -16.91 6.29
C VAL A 12 -27.49 -16.50 5.92
N ALA A 13 -27.32 -16.04 4.69
CA ALA A 13 -26.11 -15.34 4.28
C ALA A 13 -26.06 -14.01 5.06
N GLY A 14 -25.35 -14.01 6.18
CA GLY A 14 -24.94 -12.77 6.83
C GLY A 14 -23.93 -12.09 5.92
N ALA A 15 -24.36 -11.05 5.21
CA ALA A 15 -23.44 -10.13 4.56
C ALA A 15 -22.66 -9.39 5.66
N ALA A 16 -21.46 -9.87 5.97
CA ALA A 16 -20.49 -9.09 6.71
C ALA A 16 -19.97 -8.01 5.76
N ALA A 17 -20.51 -6.81 5.85
CA ALA A 17 -19.85 -5.63 5.35
C ALA A 17 -18.60 -5.41 6.23
N PHE A 18 -17.44 -5.86 5.77
CA PHE A 18 -16.17 -5.50 6.37
C PHE A 18 -15.85 -4.06 5.95
N THR A 19 -16.37 -3.11 6.72
CA THR A 19 -15.78 -1.77 6.78
C THR A 19 -14.40 -1.90 7.42
N GLY A 20 -13.38 -1.39 6.72
CA GLY A 20 -11.96 -1.55 7.04
C GLY A 20 -11.63 -1.46 8.53
N VAL A 21 -10.80 -2.40 8.97
CA VAL A 21 -10.20 -2.36 10.31
C VAL A 21 -8.71 -2.09 10.09
N ASN A 22 -8.31 -0.86 10.42
CA ASN A 22 -6.92 -0.48 10.68
C ASN A 22 -6.36 -1.43 11.75
N GLY A 23 -5.53 -2.37 11.34
CA GLY A 23 -4.74 -3.21 12.23
C GLY A 23 -3.28 -2.77 12.18
N THR A 24 -2.86 -1.93 13.13
CA THR A 24 -1.45 -1.67 13.45
C THR A 24 -0.84 -2.86 14.22
N ALA A 25 -0.93 -4.04 13.64
CA ALA A 25 0.01 -5.12 13.92
C ALA A 25 1.03 -5.05 12.77
N GLN A 26 2.30 -5.35 13.02
CA GLN A 26 3.16 -5.83 11.95
C GLN A 26 2.46 -7.08 11.37
N ALA A 27 1.54 -6.89 10.44
CA ALA A 27 1.15 -7.94 9.51
C ALA A 27 2.49 -8.35 8.89
N ASP A 28 2.85 -9.64 9.01
CA ASP A 28 4.06 -10.18 8.39
C ASP A 28 4.23 -9.50 7.03
N GLU A 29 5.20 -8.59 6.96
CA GLU A 29 5.35 -7.75 5.78
C GLU A 29 5.57 -8.70 4.63
N VAL A 30 4.71 -8.61 3.61
CA VAL A 30 4.93 -9.38 2.40
C VAL A 30 6.21 -8.83 1.78
N GLU A 31 7.22 -9.69 1.66
CA GLU A 31 8.52 -9.31 1.15
C GLU A 31 8.40 -8.92 -0.32
N VAL A 32 9.16 -7.90 -0.70
CA VAL A 32 9.28 -7.41 -2.07
C VAL A 32 10.70 -7.67 -2.56
N ASN A 33 10.87 -7.99 -3.84
CA ASN A 33 12.21 -8.18 -4.42
C ASN A 33 12.78 -6.82 -4.84
N GLY A 34 13.29 -6.06 -3.86
CA GLY A 34 13.91 -4.76 -4.07
C GLY A 34 13.86 -3.87 -2.84
N ALA A 35 14.39 -2.66 -2.98
CA ALA A 35 14.39 -1.67 -1.92
C ALA A 35 13.14 -0.79 -1.96
N LYS A 36 12.50 -0.60 -0.80
CA LYS A 36 11.31 0.25 -0.66
C LYS A 36 11.68 1.72 -0.59
N THR A 37 10.83 2.58 -1.11
CA THR A 37 11.00 4.03 -1.01
C THR A 37 9.91 4.65 -0.13
N PRO A 38 10.13 5.84 0.46
CA PRO A 38 9.10 6.53 1.25
C PRO A 38 7.79 6.80 0.51
N TRP A 39 7.79 6.83 -0.82
CA TRP A 39 6.59 6.96 -1.65
C TRP A 39 6.03 5.62 -2.14
N ALA A 40 6.38 4.53 -1.45
CA ALA A 40 5.92 3.17 -1.68
C ALA A 40 6.18 2.62 -3.10
N ALA A 41 7.19 3.13 -3.80
CA ALA A 41 7.74 2.46 -4.97
C ALA A 41 8.82 1.45 -4.57
N VAL A 42 8.94 0.39 -5.37
CA VAL A 42 10.06 -0.55 -5.31
C VAL A 42 11.09 -0.19 -6.38
N VAL A 43 12.34 -0.11 -5.94
CA VAL A 43 13.53 0.12 -6.77
C VAL A 43 14.51 -1.04 -6.61
N ASP A 44 15.61 -1.01 -7.34
CA ASP A 44 16.61 -2.09 -7.34
C ASP A 44 17.15 -2.35 -5.92
N GLU A 45 17.40 -3.62 -5.59
CA GLU A 45 18.00 -4.04 -4.32
C GLU A 45 19.40 -3.43 -4.13
N GLU A 46 20.12 -3.13 -5.21
CA GLU A 46 21.42 -2.45 -5.15
C GLU A 46 21.36 -1.04 -4.55
N SER A 47 20.16 -0.46 -4.41
CA SER A 47 19.95 0.84 -3.78
C SER A 47 19.77 0.80 -2.26
N ASP A 48 19.72 -0.39 -1.68
CA ASP A 48 19.72 -0.65 -0.24
C ASP A 48 21.15 -1.07 0.16
N PHE A 49 21.96 -0.09 0.59
CA PHE A 49 23.38 -0.31 0.86
C PHE A 49 23.63 -0.96 2.23
N ASP A 50 22.68 -0.83 3.16
CA ASP A 50 22.81 -1.36 4.52
C ASP A 50 21.94 -2.60 4.81
N GLY A 51 21.11 -3.00 3.85
CA GLY A 51 20.30 -4.21 3.88
C GLY A 51 19.06 -4.10 4.75
N ASP A 52 18.57 -2.88 5.01
CA ASP A 52 17.41 -2.62 5.87
C ASP A 52 16.06 -2.71 5.13
N GLY A 53 16.10 -3.00 3.82
CA GLY A 53 14.94 -3.13 2.95
C GLY A 53 14.39 -1.80 2.46
N TRP A 54 15.04 -0.68 2.76
CA TRP A 54 14.74 0.65 2.24
C TRP A 54 15.84 1.15 1.31
N SER A 55 15.43 1.97 0.34
CA SER A 55 16.37 2.61 -0.56
C SER A 55 17.07 3.77 0.14
N ASP A 56 18.39 3.79 0.04
CA ASP A 56 19.25 4.92 0.42
C ASP A 56 19.28 6.03 -0.63
N ALA A 57 18.59 5.83 -1.75
CA ALA A 57 18.48 6.85 -2.78
C ALA A 57 17.72 8.09 -2.23
N GLY A 58 18.28 9.27 -2.49
CA GLY A 58 17.62 10.52 -2.13
C GLY A 58 16.33 10.76 -2.92
N TYR A 59 15.45 11.59 -2.36
CA TYR A 59 14.14 11.93 -2.94
C TYR A 59 13.79 13.39 -2.68
N SER A 60 12.94 13.97 -3.55
CA SER A 60 12.41 15.33 -3.34
C SER A 60 11.01 15.27 -2.71
N TYR A 61 10.80 16.17 -1.77
CA TYR A 61 9.52 16.48 -1.14
C TYR A 61 9.17 17.97 -1.28
N ASP A 62 9.82 18.70 -2.20
CA ASP A 62 9.62 20.16 -2.41
C ASP A 62 8.19 20.50 -2.88
N TRP A 63 7.48 19.51 -3.40
CA TRP A 63 6.09 19.62 -3.84
C TRP A 63 5.09 19.59 -2.68
N MET A 64 5.51 19.14 -1.49
CA MET A 64 4.63 19.08 -0.32
C MET A 64 4.42 20.47 0.30
N PRO A 65 3.33 20.69 1.05
CA PRO A 65 3.16 21.90 1.84
C PRO A 65 4.32 22.11 2.83
N GLN A 66 4.69 23.37 3.10
CA GLN A 66 5.82 23.71 3.97
C GLN A 66 5.76 23.01 5.34
N VAL A 67 4.56 22.90 5.93
CA VAL A 67 4.37 22.21 7.22
C VAL A 67 4.83 20.75 7.20
N GLN A 68 4.70 20.05 6.06
CA GLN A 68 5.19 18.68 5.94
C GLN A 68 6.68 18.63 5.64
N GLN A 69 7.19 19.59 4.86
CA GLN A 69 8.63 19.73 4.64
C GLN A 69 9.36 19.97 5.98
N ASP A 70 8.83 20.87 6.83
CA ASP A 70 9.36 21.16 8.16
C ASP A 70 9.36 19.91 9.03
N ARG A 71 8.27 19.12 9.00
CA ARG A 71 8.17 17.86 9.74
C ARG A 71 9.17 16.80 9.26
N ILE A 72 9.38 16.68 7.95
CA ILE A 72 10.40 15.78 7.39
C ILE A 72 11.80 16.26 7.80
N PHE A 73 12.04 17.57 7.79
CA PHE A 73 13.30 18.16 8.22
C PHE A 73 13.59 17.87 9.70
N GLU A 74 12.62 18.06 10.59
CA GLU A 74 12.75 17.71 12.02
C GLU A 74 13.12 16.22 12.22
N LEU A 75 12.43 15.31 11.53
CA LEU A 75 12.74 13.88 11.57
C LEU A 75 14.15 13.58 11.03
N LYS A 76 14.61 14.34 10.02
CA LYS A 76 15.96 14.18 9.49
C LYS A 76 17.02 14.67 10.47
N ASP A 77 16.77 15.74 11.20
CA ASP A 77 17.65 16.22 12.26
C ASP A 77 17.77 15.19 13.40
N GLU A 78 16.67 14.57 13.84
CA GLU A 78 16.67 13.48 14.82
C GLU A 78 17.50 12.27 14.31
N GLN A 79 17.32 11.90 13.04
CA GLN A 79 18.10 10.83 12.41
C GLN A 79 19.61 11.14 12.36
N LEU A 80 19.99 12.37 11.97
CA LEU A 80 21.39 12.79 11.92
C LEU A 80 22.02 12.93 13.32
N ALA A 81 21.22 13.21 14.34
CA ALA A 81 21.64 13.19 15.74
C ALA A 81 21.85 11.76 16.27
N GLY A 82 21.47 10.73 15.51
CA GLY A 82 21.56 9.32 15.90
C GLY A 82 20.43 8.88 16.84
N GLU A 83 19.33 9.63 16.90
CA GLU A 83 18.16 9.28 17.70
C GLU A 83 17.29 8.19 17.05
N MET A 84 17.45 7.99 15.73
CA MET A 84 16.81 6.93 14.97
C MET A 84 17.68 6.44 13.81
N THR A 85 17.41 5.24 13.31
CA THR A 85 18.05 4.67 12.12
C THR A 85 17.50 5.27 10.82
N GLN A 86 18.14 4.98 9.68
CA GLN A 86 17.65 5.39 8.36
C GLN A 86 16.31 4.69 8.02
N ALA A 87 16.18 3.38 8.27
CA ALA A 87 14.91 2.66 8.23
C ALA A 87 13.81 3.33 9.07
N GLU A 88 14.06 3.61 10.35
CA GLU A 88 13.07 4.22 11.25
C GLU A 88 12.63 5.61 10.76
N TYR A 89 13.57 6.38 10.22
CA TYR A 89 13.27 7.65 9.57
C TYR A 89 12.36 7.45 8.34
N ASN A 90 12.70 6.52 7.44
CA ASN A 90 11.92 6.19 6.26
C ASN A 90 10.50 5.73 6.60
N GLU A 91 10.35 4.87 7.62
CA GLU A 91 9.06 4.42 8.16
C GLU A 91 8.22 5.59 8.67
N ARG A 92 8.83 6.59 9.31
CA ARG A 92 8.12 7.76 9.86
C ARG A 92 7.65 8.75 8.80
N ILE A 93 8.39 8.90 7.71
CA ILE A 93 8.03 9.81 6.63
C ILE A 93 7.08 9.17 5.60
N ALA A 94 7.09 7.85 5.44
CA ALA A 94 6.23 7.18 4.45
C ALA A 94 4.72 7.54 4.61
N PRO A 95 4.15 7.61 5.84
CA PRO A 95 2.78 8.07 6.04
C PRO A 95 2.53 9.54 5.67
N ILE A 96 3.57 10.38 5.66
CA ILE A 96 3.51 11.77 5.18
C ILE A 96 3.37 11.75 3.66
N PHE A 97 4.23 11.00 2.97
CA PHE A 97 4.13 10.81 1.52
C PHE A 97 2.78 10.25 1.09
N ASP A 98 2.30 9.19 1.75
CA ASP A 98 0.99 8.61 1.48
C ASP A 98 -0.16 9.62 1.64
N GLY A 99 -0.10 10.41 2.72
CA GLY A 99 -1.08 11.46 2.97
C GLY A 99 -1.09 12.55 1.90
N GLU A 100 0.09 13.04 1.52
CA GLU A 100 0.21 14.15 0.56
C GLU A 100 -0.09 13.68 -0.88
N TYR A 101 0.31 12.45 -1.26
CA TYR A 101 -0.08 11.90 -2.56
C TYR A 101 -1.58 11.69 -2.69
N ALA A 102 -2.25 11.25 -1.62
CA ALA A 102 -3.71 11.10 -1.59
C ALA A 102 -4.46 12.43 -1.81
N LEU A 103 -3.82 13.58 -1.58
CA LEU A 103 -4.41 14.91 -1.82
C LEU A 103 -4.18 15.41 -3.25
N ILE A 104 -3.22 14.83 -3.97
CA ILE A 104 -2.98 15.17 -5.37
C ILE A 104 -3.98 14.35 -6.19
N GLU A 105 -5.10 14.97 -6.59
CA GLU A 105 -6.13 14.39 -7.46
C GLU A 105 -5.62 14.14 -8.91
N ARG A 106 -4.45 13.52 -9.09
CA ARG A 106 -3.95 13.09 -10.40
C ARG A 106 -3.71 11.59 -10.38
N PRO A 107 -4.59 10.81 -11.03
CA PRO A 107 -4.34 9.41 -11.28
C PRO A 107 -2.98 9.18 -11.92
N GLY A 108 -2.21 8.24 -11.38
CA GLY A 108 -0.94 7.81 -11.96
C GLY A 108 0.13 8.91 -12.07
N HIS A 109 0.08 9.99 -11.27
CA HIS A 109 1.10 11.04 -11.31
C HIS A 109 1.71 11.29 -9.92
N ASN A 110 2.53 10.34 -9.46
CA ASN A 110 3.63 10.71 -8.56
C ASN A 110 4.72 11.36 -9.42
N GLY A 111 5.42 12.37 -8.92
CA GLY A 111 6.41 13.17 -9.68
C GLY A 111 7.64 12.40 -10.22
N TYR A 112 7.59 11.07 -10.21
CA TYR A 112 8.69 10.14 -10.47
C TYR A 112 8.30 8.93 -11.37
N GLY A 113 7.17 8.98 -12.09
CA GLY A 113 6.87 8.00 -13.17
C GLY A 113 5.54 7.25 -13.09
N GLY A 114 4.63 7.66 -12.20
CA GLY A 114 3.35 7.02 -11.94
C GLY A 114 3.41 5.87 -10.94
N ILE A 115 2.24 5.34 -10.57
CA ILE A 115 2.15 4.14 -9.75
C ILE A 115 2.60 2.97 -10.63
N LYS A 116 3.74 2.36 -10.29
CA LYS A 116 4.17 1.12 -10.93
C LYS A 116 3.18 0.00 -10.56
N THR A 117 2.78 -0.80 -11.55
CA THR A 117 1.75 -1.84 -11.36
C THR A 117 2.30 -3.26 -11.47
N ASP A 118 3.60 -3.45 -11.26
CA ASP A 118 4.16 -4.78 -10.94
C ASP A 118 3.77 -5.21 -9.52
N GLU A 119 3.79 -6.51 -9.25
CA GLU A 119 3.32 -7.09 -7.99
C GLU A 119 4.03 -6.50 -6.78
N ASP A 120 5.35 -6.35 -6.83
CA ASP A 120 6.17 -5.87 -5.72
C ASP A 120 5.84 -4.40 -5.39
N SER A 121 5.67 -3.56 -6.41
CA SER A 121 5.19 -2.19 -6.22
C SER A 121 3.76 -2.14 -5.67
N LEU A 122 2.87 -3.04 -6.09
CA LEU A 122 1.49 -3.09 -5.59
C LEU A 122 1.42 -3.60 -4.14
N ILE A 123 2.30 -4.52 -3.76
CA ILE A 123 2.49 -4.97 -2.37
C ILE A 123 2.94 -3.79 -1.51
N ALA A 124 3.98 -3.06 -1.95
CA ALA A 124 4.49 -1.89 -1.24
C ALA A 124 3.40 -0.82 -1.07
N MET A 125 2.65 -0.51 -2.13
CA MET A 125 1.54 0.45 -2.06
C MET A 125 0.44 -0.01 -1.07
N ALA A 126 0.07 -1.29 -1.09
CA ALA A 126 -0.98 -1.81 -0.20
C ALA A 126 -0.59 -1.73 1.29
N GLN A 127 0.68 -1.96 1.61
CA GLN A 127 1.16 -1.92 2.99
C GLN A 127 1.52 -0.51 3.48
N TYR A 128 2.11 0.32 2.61
CA TYR A 128 2.76 1.57 3.00
C TYR A 128 2.10 2.84 2.45
N ALA A 129 1.30 2.73 1.38
CA ALA A 129 0.56 3.85 0.81
C ALA A 129 -0.95 3.58 0.62
N PRO A 130 -1.66 3.09 1.67
CA PRO A 130 -3.07 2.75 1.56
C PRO A 130 -3.97 3.96 1.29
N LYS A 131 -3.66 5.17 1.80
CA LYS A 131 -4.49 6.36 1.54
C LYS A 131 -4.41 6.78 0.08
N THR A 132 -3.25 6.59 -0.55
CA THR A 132 -3.06 6.84 -1.97
C THR A 132 -3.92 5.88 -2.77
N LEU A 133 -3.91 4.60 -2.42
CA LEU A 133 -4.81 3.61 -3.01
C LEU A 133 -6.29 3.90 -2.71
N ASP A 134 -6.67 4.55 -1.62
CA ASP A 134 -8.08 4.90 -1.38
C ASP A 134 -8.64 5.98 -2.32
N LYS A 135 -7.77 6.73 -3.01
CA LYS A 135 -8.16 7.94 -3.75
C LYS A 135 -8.18 7.79 -5.24
N THR A 136 -7.27 7.01 -5.81
CA THR A 136 -7.11 6.92 -7.25
C THR A 136 -6.97 5.48 -7.72
N PRO A 137 -7.61 5.10 -8.84
CA PRO A 137 -7.23 3.87 -9.53
C PRO A 137 -5.78 3.95 -10.01
N LEU A 138 -5.21 2.78 -10.25
CA LEU A 138 -3.85 2.59 -10.76
C LEU A 138 -3.70 3.11 -12.21
N LYS A 139 -4.80 3.03 -12.98
CA LYS A 139 -4.89 3.40 -14.40
C LYS A 139 -6.29 3.94 -14.70
N ASP A 140 -6.40 4.76 -15.74
CA ASP A 140 -7.67 5.40 -16.15
C ASP A 140 -8.55 4.50 -17.06
N GLU A 141 -8.19 3.23 -17.25
CA GLU A 141 -8.94 2.24 -18.04
C GLU A 141 -9.44 1.10 -17.14
N PRO A 142 -10.57 0.44 -17.45
CA PRO A 142 -11.05 -0.66 -16.63
C PRO A 142 -10.09 -1.85 -16.54
N TYR A 143 -9.96 -2.43 -15.35
CA TYR A 143 -9.18 -3.63 -15.08
C TYR A 143 -9.74 -4.41 -13.89
N ASN A 144 -9.43 -5.71 -13.84
CA ASN A 144 -9.66 -6.55 -12.68
C ASN A 144 -8.47 -7.50 -12.56
N TYR A 145 -7.64 -7.26 -11.56
CA TYR A 145 -6.36 -7.93 -11.38
C TYR A 145 -6.19 -8.34 -9.92
N SER A 146 -5.66 -9.55 -9.70
CA SER A 146 -5.48 -10.13 -8.38
C SER A 146 -4.32 -11.13 -8.40
N PHE A 147 -3.57 -11.22 -7.30
CA PHE A 147 -2.45 -12.15 -7.15
C PHE A 147 -2.26 -12.56 -5.68
N VAL A 148 -1.53 -13.64 -5.45
CA VAL A 148 -1.18 -14.12 -4.10
C VAL A 148 0.33 -14.06 -3.91
N ARG A 149 0.79 -13.53 -2.77
CA ARG A 149 2.19 -13.51 -2.35
C ARG A 149 2.28 -13.77 -0.85
N ASP A 150 3.15 -14.69 -0.43
CA ASP A 150 3.40 -15.04 0.98
C ASP A 150 2.14 -15.31 1.81
N GLY A 151 1.14 -15.95 1.19
CA GLY A 151 -0.14 -16.24 1.84
C GLY A 151 -1.07 -15.05 1.99
N TYR A 152 -0.82 -13.94 1.29
CA TYR A 152 -1.72 -12.79 1.17
C TYR A 152 -2.29 -12.69 -0.24
N GLN A 153 -3.60 -12.50 -0.34
CA GLN A 153 -4.30 -12.18 -1.58
C GLN A 153 -4.39 -10.67 -1.73
N PHE A 154 -3.97 -10.16 -2.88
CA PHE A 154 -4.11 -8.78 -3.31
C PHE A 154 -5.15 -8.69 -4.42
N ASN A 155 -6.04 -7.69 -4.37
CA ASN A 155 -7.07 -7.44 -5.37
C ASN A 155 -7.11 -5.96 -5.74
N PHE A 156 -7.18 -5.67 -7.03
CA PHE A 156 -7.28 -4.33 -7.59
C PHE A 156 -8.26 -4.35 -8.76
N SER A 157 -9.35 -3.58 -8.67
CA SER A 157 -10.35 -3.51 -9.73
C SER A 157 -10.91 -2.11 -9.94
N TYR A 158 -10.98 -1.71 -11.21
CA TYR A 158 -11.61 -0.47 -11.66
C TYR A 158 -12.55 -0.79 -12.81
N ASP A 159 -13.83 -0.41 -12.72
CA ASP A 159 -14.82 -0.69 -13.78
C ASP A 159 -15.07 0.50 -14.72
N GLY A 160 -14.27 1.57 -14.58
CA GLY A 160 -14.47 2.85 -15.27
C GLY A 160 -15.33 3.86 -14.50
N THR A 161 -15.90 3.46 -13.36
CA THR A 161 -16.66 4.32 -12.44
C THR A 161 -16.22 4.14 -10.99
N TYR A 162 -16.09 2.89 -10.54
CA TYR A 162 -15.75 2.49 -9.18
C TYR A 162 -14.39 1.84 -9.13
N TRP A 163 -13.58 2.34 -8.20
CA TRP A 163 -12.27 1.83 -7.86
C TRP A 163 -12.33 1.08 -6.53
N ASN A 164 -11.79 -0.14 -6.49
CA ASN A 164 -11.73 -0.98 -5.31
C ASN A 164 -10.37 -1.68 -5.23
N TRP A 165 -9.80 -1.69 -4.03
CA TRP A 165 -8.62 -2.47 -3.70
C TRP A 165 -8.78 -3.18 -2.37
N SER A 166 -8.09 -4.30 -2.18
CA SER A 166 -8.00 -4.98 -0.90
C SER A 166 -6.77 -5.88 -0.84
N TYR A 167 -6.27 -6.12 0.36
CA TYR A 167 -5.36 -7.22 0.63
C TYR A 167 -5.73 -7.90 1.95
N TYR A 168 -5.57 -9.21 2.01
CA TYR A 168 -5.84 -9.98 3.22
C TYR A 168 -5.08 -11.30 3.23
N TYR A 169 -4.75 -11.78 4.43
CA TYR A 169 -4.12 -13.07 4.63
C TYR A 169 -5.10 -14.21 4.30
N THR A 170 -4.69 -15.12 3.41
CA THR A 170 -5.47 -16.31 3.02
C THR A 170 -5.08 -17.56 3.78
N GLY A 171 -3.97 -17.54 4.55
CA GLY A 171 -3.32 -18.76 5.00
C GLY A 171 -2.50 -19.35 3.85
N GLY A 172 -1.19 -19.53 4.06
CA GLY A 172 -0.39 -20.32 3.12
C GLY A 172 -0.87 -21.77 3.13
N GLU A 173 -0.97 -22.40 1.95
CA GLU A 173 -1.05 -23.86 1.85
C GLU A 173 0.29 -24.51 2.19
#